data_AF-A0A7G5LV88-F1
#
_entry.id   AF-A0A7G5LV88-F1
#
_cell.length_a   1.000
_cell.length_b   1.000
_cell.length_c   1.000
_cell.angle_alpha   90.00
_cell.angle_beta   90.00
_cell.angle_gamma   90.00
#
_symmetry.space_group_name_H-M   'P 1'
#
loop_
_entity.id
_entity.type
_entity.pdbx_description
1 polymer ?
#
loop_
_entity_poly.entity_id
_entity_poly.type
_entity_poly.pdbx_seq_one_letter_code
_entity_poly.pdbx_strand_id
1 'polypeptide(L)'
;MSNDRRRQRSVRILAASLMLAASAVFVAVAVVSASQGVLVAASVTAVIVGVAAARVITDEVLTTRRAWFKDRAEQAQAYRDISVDRTRENMEFIEAVNETLSITTRRITELNGTLRLAEARADESDARREELQREVETLRTDGDDEAAPSTMTLWDGADVPTIVDLLSWEATAAARAQAADEAADAEAEDKDAKDAVEELPEAKEA
;
A
#
# COMPACT_ATOMS: atom_id res chain seq x y z
N MET A 1 16.71 31.15 -1.28
CA MET A 1 17.02 31.82 0.00
C MET A 1 18.05 32.91 -0.25
N SER A 2 17.58 34.09 -0.64
CA SER A 2 18.46 35.21 -0.97
C SER A 2 19.26 35.60 0.27
N ASN A 3 20.57 35.76 0.08
CA ASN A 3 21.55 36.06 1.11
C ASN A 3 21.40 37.52 1.56
N ASP A 4 20.27 37.84 2.19
CA ASP A 4 19.91 39.16 2.73
C ASP A 4 20.60 39.43 4.09
N ARG A 5 21.76 38.80 4.30
CA ARG A 5 22.59 38.97 5.50
C ARG A 5 23.44 40.23 5.43
N ARG A 6 23.55 40.87 4.26
CA ARG A 6 24.18 42.18 4.12
C ARG A 6 23.19 43.26 4.58
N ARG A 7 23.12 43.45 5.89
CA ARG A 7 22.42 44.59 6.50
C ARG A 7 22.90 45.87 5.80
N GLN A 8 21.98 46.51 5.08
CA GLN A 8 22.24 47.77 4.42
C GLN A 8 22.61 48.80 5.49
N ARG A 9 23.76 49.47 5.32
CA ARG A 9 24.17 50.53 6.25
C ARG A 9 23.13 51.66 6.16
N SER A 10 22.52 52.03 7.29
CA SER A 10 21.50 53.10 7.31
C SER A 10 22.15 54.42 6.89
N VAL A 11 21.68 54.96 5.76
CA VAL A 11 22.12 56.26 5.22
C VAL A 11 21.86 57.38 6.23
N ARG A 12 20.82 57.26 7.06
CA ARG A 12 20.47 58.24 8.10
C ARG A 12 21.50 58.28 9.23
N ILE A 13 21.97 57.11 9.68
CA ILE A 13 23.05 57.05 10.69
C ILE A 13 24.34 57.62 10.12
N LEU A 14 24.65 57.33 8.86
CA LEU A 14 25.82 57.89 8.18
C LEU A 14 25.72 59.43 8.05
N ALA A 15 24.55 59.95 7.67
CA ALA A 15 24.31 61.38 7.60
C ALA A 15 24.48 62.05 8.97
N ALA A 16 23.91 61.46 10.03
CA ALA A 16 24.07 61.96 11.39
C ALA A 16 25.54 61.94 11.85
N SER A 17 26.29 60.89 11.52
CA SER A 17 27.72 60.82 11.86
C SER A 17 28.56 61.85 11.10
N LEU A 18 28.26 62.09 9.82
CA LEU A 18 28.91 63.16 9.04
C LEU A 18 28.59 64.53 9.59
N MET A 19 27.35 64.77 10.03
CA MET A 19 26.94 66.03 10.63
C MET A 19 27.71 66.32 11.93
N LEU A 20 27.90 65.29 12.77
CA LEU A 20 28.74 65.39 13.98
C LEU A 20 30.21 65.64 13.64
N ALA A 21 30.75 64.94 12.65
CA ALA A 21 32.13 65.14 12.20
C ALA A 21 32.36 66.56 11.67
N ALA A 22 31.44 67.08 10.85
CA ALA A 22 31.47 68.46 10.36
C ALA A 22 31.40 69.48 11.50
N SER A 23 30.53 69.25 12.50
CA SER A 23 30.45 70.08 13.70
C SER A 23 31.76 70.09 14.49
N ALA A 24 32.44 68.93 14.62
CA ALA A 24 33.71 68.84 15.33
C ALA A 24 34.82 69.62 14.61
N VAL A 25 34.88 69.51 13.27
CA VAL A 25 35.83 70.28 12.44
C VAL A 25 35.55 71.78 12.58
N PHE A 26 34.29 72.19 12.55
CA PHE A 26 33.91 73.59 12.69
C PHE A 26 34.36 74.18 14.04
N VAL A 27 34.16 73.44 15.13
CA VAL A 27 34.66 73.85 16.46
C VAL A 27 36.19 73.92 16.49
N ALA A 28 36.89 72.97 15.87
CA ALA A 28 38.36 72.99 15.80
C ALA A 28 38.88 74.25 15.07
N VAL A 29 38.26 74.64 13.96
CA VAL A 29 38.59 75.87 13.23
C VAL A 29 38.32 77.12 14.08
N ALA A 30 37.20 77.15 14.81
CA ALA A 30 36.87 78.26 15.70
C ALA A 30 37.91 78.46 16.81
N VAL A 31 38.45 77.36 17.36
CA VAL A 31 39.51 77.40 18.38
C VAL A 31 40.80 77.98 17.82
N VAL A 32 41.23 77.56 16.62
CA VAL A 32 42.46 78.07 15.97
C VAL A 32 42.34 79.57 15.64
N SER A 33 41.14 80.06 15.32
CA SER A 33 40.90 81.47 15.05
C SER A 33 41.07 82.39 16.27
N ALA A 34 41.10 81.85 17.50
CA ALA A 34 41.21 82.58 18.76
C ALA A 34 40.18 83.72 18.97
N SER A 35 39.08 83.74 18.20
CA SER A 35 38.03 84.76 18.28
C SER A 35 36.92 84.31 19.24
N GLN A 36 36.70 85.08 20.31
CA GLN A 36 35.68 84.74 21.32
C GLN A 36 34.26 84.69 20.74
N GLY A 37 33.91 85.61 19.84
CA GLY A 37 32.58 85.62 19.21
C GLY A 37 32.34 84.39 18.33
N VAL A 38 33.36 83.97 17.57
CA VAL A 38 33.31 82.77 16.73
C VAL A 38 33.20 81.51 17.58
N LEU A 39 33.90 81.46 18.72
CA LEU A 39 33.89 80.31 19.63
C LEU A 39 32.52 80.12 20.30
N VAL A 40 31.86 81.21 20.72
CA VAL A 40 30.49 81.16 21.27
C VAL A 40 29.49 80.72 20.20
N ALA A 41 29.57 81.27 18.98
CA ALA A 41 28.70 80.85 17.89
C ALA A 41 28.90 79.36 17.52
N ALA A 42 30.15 78.89 17.51
CA ALA A 42 30.49 77.51 17.22
C ALA A 42 29.98 76.53 18.30
N SER A 43 30.08 76.89 19.58
CA SER A 43 29.60 76.02 20.67
C SER A 43 28.07 75.88 20.65
N VAL A 44 27.34 76.97 20.44
CA VAL A 44 25.88 76.95 20.30
C VAL A 44 25.46 76.10 19.11
N THR A 45 26.11 76.30 17.95
CA THR A 45 25.83 75.52 16.74
C THR A 45 26.12 74.04 16.97
N ALA A 46 27.22 73.69 17.64
CA ALA A 46 27.59 72.31 17.93
C ALA A 46 26.58 71.61 18.84
N VAL A 47 26.03 72.31 19.83
CA VAL A 47 24.97 71.76 20.69
C VAL A 47 23.69 71.49 19.88
N ILE A 48 23.27 72.44 19.05
CA ILE A 48 22.08 72.29 18.20
C ILE A 48 22.24 71.10 17.26
N VAL A 49 23.39 71.01 16.57
CA VAL A 49 23.72 69.90 15.67
C VAL A 49 23.78 68.57 16.43
N GLY A 50 24.39 68.54 17.61
CA GLY A 50 24.46 67.36 18.46
C GLY A 50 23.09 66.84 18.86
N VAL A 51 22.18 67.72 19.28
CA VAL A 51 20.80 67.36 19.61
C VAL A 51 20.04 66.84 18.39
N ALA A 52 20.22 67.46 17.22
CA ALA A 52 19.57 67.02 15.98
C ALA A 52 20.06 65.62 15.57
N ALA A 53 21.37 65.39 15.59
CA ALA A 53 21.97 64.10 15.28
C ALA A 53 21.53 63.01 16.26
N ALA A 54 21.49 63.31 17.56
CA ALA A 54 21.01 62.37 18.59
C ALA A 54 19.55 61.98 18.37
N ARG A 55 18.68 62.93 17.97
CA ARG A 55 17.29 62.60 17.62
C ARG A 55 17.18 61.68 16.42
N VAL A 56 17.91 61.96 15.34
CA VAL A 56 17.92 61.11 14.13
C VAL A 56 18.37 59.69 14.45
N ILE A 57 19.46 59.55 15.23
CA ILE A 57 19.96 58.24 15.64
C ILE A 57 18.93 57.50 16.51
N THR A 58 18.32 58.19 17.48
CA THR A 58 17.34 57.57 18.39
C THR A 58 16.11 57.08 17.62
N ASP A 59 15.57 57.89 16.71
CA ASP A 59 14.40 57.54 15.92
C ASP A 59 14.66 56.33 15.01
N GLU A 60 15.85 56.30 14.38
CA GLU A 60 16.26 55.18 13.54
C GLU A 60 16.43 53.89 14.35
N VAL A 61 17.01 53.97 15.56
CA VAL A 61 17.16 52.80 16.45
C VAL A 61 15.81 52.25 16.87
N LEU A 62 14.85 53.12 17.25
CA LEU A 62 13.51 52.70 17.63
C LEU A 62 12.75 52.06 16.47
N THR A 63 12.84 52.68 15.28
CA THR A 63 12.24 52.17 14.05
C THR A 63 12.82 50.80 13.69
N THR A 64 14.15 50.67 13.73
CA THR A 64 14.85 49.40 13.45
C THR A 64 14.48 48.31 14.44
N ARG A 65 14.39 48.65 15.74
CA ARG A 65 13.95 47.70 16.77
C ARG A 65 12.52 47.22 16.50
N ARG A 66 11.59 48.12 16.19
CA ARG A 66 10.21 47.76 15.88
C ARG A 66 10.12 46.87 14.64
N ALA A 67 10.85 47.19 13.59
CA ALA A 67 10.93 46.36 12.38
C ALA A 67 11.45 44.96 12.71
N TRP A 68 12.48 44.86 13.54
CA TRP A 68 13.06 43.56 13.93
C TRP A 68 12.10 42.71 14.76
N PHE A 69 11.35 43.31 15.70
CA PHE A 69 10.33 42.57 16.45
C PHE A 69 9.19 42.10 15.55
N LYS A 70 8.79 42.91 14.57
CA LYS A 70 7.77 42.53 13.59
C LYS A 70 8.25 41.35 12.73
N ASP A 71 9.45 41.44 12.17
CA ASP A 71 10.08 40.37 11.38
C ASP A 71 10.22 39.08 12.21
N ARG A 72 10.65 39.18 13.47
CA ARG A 72 10.73 38.03 14.39
C ARG A 72 9.36 37.38 14.62
N ALA A 73 8.30 38.19 14.75
CA ALA A 73 6.94 37.70 14.93
C ALA A 73 6.42 37.01 13.66
N GLU A 74 6.65 37.61 12.49
CA GLU A 74 6.29 37.03 11.19
C GLU A 74 7.03 35.70 10.95
N GLN A 75 8.33 35.63 11.25
CA GLN A 75 9.09 34.39 11.19
C GLN A 75 8.52 33.33 12.14
N ALA A 76 8.18 33.70 13.38
CA ALA A 76 7.61 32.75 14.34
C ALA A 76 6.25 32.19 13.87
N GLN A 77 5.42 33.03 13.24
CA GLN A 77 4.16 32.59 12.62
C GLN A 77 4.42 31.65 11.45
N ALA A 78 5.31 32.02 10.52
CA ALA A 78 5.66 31.16 9.39
C ALA A 78 6.21 29.79 9.83
N TYR A 79 7.07 29.76 10.87
CA TYR A 79 7.56 28.51 11.43
C TYR A 79 6.45 27.69 12.10
N ARG A 80 5.52 28.34 12.79
CA ARG A 80 4.36 27.67 13.39
C ARG A 80 3.53 26.97 12.31
N ASP A 81 3.25 27.66 11.20
CA ASP A 81 2.43 27.12 10.12
C ASP A 81 3.12 25.90 9.48
N ILE A 82 4.42 26.02 9.16
CA ILE A 82 5.22 24.89 8.65
C ILE A 82 5.24 23.72 9.63
N SER A 83 5.33 23.99 10.95
CA SER A 83 5.29 22.95 11.96
C SER A 83 3.94 22.24 12.02
N VAL A 84 2.82 22.98 11.91
CA VAL A 84 1.48 22.41 11.88
C VAL A 84 1.32 21.51 10.66
N ASP A 85 1.72 21.98 9.47
CA ASP A 85 1.65 21.21 8.23
C ASP A 85 2.47 19.91 8.33
N ARG A 86 3.72 20.00 8.81
CA ARG A 86 4.56 18.81 9.03
C ARG A 86 3.99 17.84 10.05
N THR A 87 3.38 18.34 11.13
CA THR A 87 2.73 17.47 12.11
C THR A 87 1.54 16.76 11.48
N ARG A 88 0.76 17.44 10.65
CA ARG A 88 -0.35 16.83 9.89
C ARG A 88 0.16 15.74 8.94
N GLU A 89 1.14 16.06 8.10
CA GLU A 89 1.77 15.08 7.19
C GLU A 89 2.31 13.86 7.94
N ASN A 90 2.95 14.08 9.10
CA ASN A 90 3.50 13.00 9.90
C ASN A 90 2.41 12.12 10.53
N MET A 91 1.26 12.69 10.92
CA MET A 91 0.12 11.91 11.41
C MET A 91 -0.46 11.03 10.29
N GLU A 92 -0.66 11.60 9.11
CA GLU A 92 -1.13 10.86 7.92
C GLU A 92 -0.15 9.73 7.54
N PHE A 93 1.16 10.00 7.61
CA PHE A 93 2.19 8.99 7.39
C PHE A 93 2.14 7.86 8.43
N ILE A 94 2.03 8.19 9.72
CA ILE A 94 1.94 7.19 10.79
C ILE A 94 0.70 6.32 10.63
N GLU A 95 -0.43 6.90 10.25
CA GLU A 95 -1.67 6.17 9.99
C GLU A 95 -1.49 5.15 8.86
N ALA A 96 -0.95 5.58 7.72
CA ALA A 96 -0.69 4.72 6.57
C ALA A 96 0.30 3.58 6.89
N VAL A 97 1.34 3.87 7.68
CA VAL A 97 2.32 2.86 8.13
C VAL A 97 1.67 1.86 9.07
N ASN A 98 0.86 2.32 10.02
CA ASN A 98 0.15 1.45 10.96
C ASN A 98 -0.83 0.53 10.24
N GLU A 99 -1.56 1.04 9.25
CA GLU A 99 -2.45 0.23 8.41
C GLU A 99 -1.64 -0.85 7.68
N THR A 100 -0.55 -0.48 7.02
CA THR A 100 0.34 -1.42 6.30
C THR A 100 0.91 -2.48 7.24
N LEU A 101 1.34 -2.09 8.44
CA LEU A 101 1.86 -2.99 9.45
C LEU A 101 0.77 -3.98 9.89
N SER A 102 -0.45 -3.51 10.15
CA SER A 102 -1.57 -4.37 10.55
C SER A 102 -1.91 -5.43 9.49
N ILE A 103 -1.93 -5.03 8.21
CA ILE A 103 -2.18 -5.94 7.08
C ILE A 103 -1.06 -6.97 7.00
N THR A 104 0.19 -6.52 7.12
CA THR A 104 1.36 -7.39 7.03
C THR A 104 1.40 -8.39 8.19
N THR A 105 1.15 -7.93 9.42
CA THR A 105 1.06 -8.80 10.60
C THR A 105 -0.04 -9.84 10.43
N ARG A 106 -1.23 -9.45 9.95
CA ARG A 106 -2.32 -10.40 9.70
C ARG A 106 -1.92 -11.47 8.67
N ARG A 107 -1.30 -11.07 7.56
CA ARG A 107 -0.81 -12.01 6.53
C ARG A 107 0.23 -12.97 7.08
N ILE A 108 1.16 -12.49 7.91
CA ILE A 108 2.16 -13.35 8.58
C ILE A 108 1.47 -14.36 9.48
N THR A 109 0.48 -13.93 10.29
CA THR A 109 -0.27 -14.84 11.16
C THR A 109 -1.03 -15.91 10.37
N GLU A 110 -1.69 -15.51 9.29
CA GLU A 110 -2.40 -16.44 8.39
C GLU A 110 -1.45 -17.44 7.75
N LEU A 111 -0.33 -16.97 7.20
CA LEU A 111 0.69 -17.82 6.60
C LEU A 111 1.25 -18.82 7.61
N ASN A 112 1.60 -18.38 8.82
CA ASN A 112 2.05 -19.26 9.89
C ASN A 112 0.98 -20.31 10.28
N GLY A 113 -0.30 -19.94 10.25
CA GLY A 113 -1.40 -20.87 10.47
C GLY A 113 -1.48 -21.94 9.37
N THR A 114 -1.40 -21.54 8.10
CA THR A 114 -1.41 -22.49 6.97
C THR A 114 -0.19 -23.41 6.96
N LEU A 115 0.99 -22.89 7.31
CA LEU A 115 2.22 -23.65 7.42
C LEU A 115 2.08 -24.76 8.47
N ARG A 116 1.62 -24.42 9.67
CA ARG A 116 1.39 -25.41 10.75
C ARG A 116 0.37 -26.49 10.36
N LEU A 117 -0.68 -26.12 9.62
CA LEU A 117 -1.64 -27.10 9.11
C LEU A 117 -1.05 -27.99 8.01
N ALA A 118 -0.15 -27.46 7.19
CA ALA A 118 0.55 -28.25 6.19
C ALA A 118 1.55 -29.22 6.84
N GLU A 119 2.31 -28.76 7.83
CA GLU A 119 3.21 -29.58 8.66
C GLU A 119 2.45 -30.72 9.33
N ALA A 120 1.33 -30.43 10.01
CA ALA A 120 0.53 -31.46 10.67
C ALA A 120 -0.02 -32.53 9.69
N ARG A 121 -0.40 -32.14 8.47
CA ARG A 121 -0.84 -33.11 7.44
C ARG A 121 0.32 -33.93 6.89
N ALA A 122 1.51 -33.33 6.75
CA ALA A 122 2.70 -34.05 6.35
C ALA A 122 3.05 -35.12 7.39
N ASP A 123 3.08 -34.74 8.67
CA ASP A 123 3.32 -35.65 9.79
C ASP A 123 2.30 -36.80 9.84
N GLU A 124 1.00 -36.52 9.65
CA GLU A 124 -0.03 -37.57 9.57
C GLU A 124 0.20 -38.51 8.38
N SER A 125 0.56 -37.96 7.22
CA SER A 125 0.83 -38.76 6.02
C SER A 125 2.06 -39.65 6.17
N ASP A 126 3.10 -39.15 6.83
CA ASP A 126 4.31 -39.91 7.09
C ASP A 126 4.07 -40.99 8.16
N ALA A 127 3.31 -40.69 9.21
CA ALA A 127 2.89 -41.69 10.20
C ALA A 127 2.07 -42.84 9.55
N ARG A 128 1.12 -42.51 8.66
CA ARG A 128 0.34 -43.51 7.92
C ARG A 128 1.21 -44.32 6.97
N ARG A 129 2.20 -43.71 6.32
CA ARG A 129 3.17 -44.43 5.49
C ARG A 129 4.00 -45.41 6.30
N GLU A 130 4.48 -45.01 7.48
CA GLU A 130 5.22 -45.90 8.37
C GLU A 130 4.34 -47.06 8.87
N GLU A 131 3.07 -46.80 9.22
CA GLU A 131 2.13 -47.85 9.61
C GLU A 131 1.91 -48.86 8.48
N LEU A 132 1.63 -48.40 7.27
CA LEU A 132 1.50 -49.27 6.09
C LEU A 132 2.78 -50.03 5.77
N GLN A 133 3.96 -49.42 5.96
CA GLN A 133 5.24 -50.11 5.80
C GLN A 133 5.42 -51.22 6.83
N ARG A 134 5.05 -50.99 8.09
CA ARG A 134 5.06 -52.02 9.13
C ARG A 134 4.08 -53.15 8.80
N GLU A 135 2.87 -52.82 8.34
CA GLU A 135 1.86 -53.80 7.94
C GLU A 135 2.35 -54.67 6.77
N VAL A 136 2.90 -54.05 5.72
CA VAL A 136 3.50 -54.76 4.59
C VAL A 136 4.65 -55.67 5.05
N GLU A 137 5.49 -55.21 5.96
CA GLU A 137 6.58 -56.02 6.51
C GLU A 137 6.07 -57.20 7.35
N THR A 138 5.02 -56.99 8.16
CA THR A 138 4.39 -58.09 8.90
C THR A 138 3.77 -59.11 7.96
N LEU A 139 3.07 -58.68 6.90
CA LEU A 139 2.49 -59.58 5.91
C LEU A 139 3.54 -60.36 5.11
N ARG A 140 4.70 -59.74 4.84
CA ARG A 140 5.86 -60.45 4.25
C ARG A 140 6.40 -61.51 5.21
N THR A 141 6.56 -61.16 6.47
CA THR A 141 7.11 -62.07 7.48
C THR A 141 6.15 -63.25 7.77
N ASP A 142 4.84 -62.99 7.88
CA ASP A 142 3.80 -64.04 8.03
C ASP A 142 3.71 -64.93 6.77
N GLY A 143 3.83 -64.33 5.58
CA GLY A 143 3.87 -65.06 4.31
C GLY A 143 5.09 -65.98 4.16
N ASP A 144 6.23 -65.59 4.75
CA ASP A 144 7.44 -66.39 4.81
C ASP A 144 7.33 -67.55 5.84
N ASP A 145 6.47 -67.43 6.86
CA ASP A 145 6.23 -68.47 7.88
C ASP A 145 5.14 -69.51 7.46
N GLU A 146 4.21 -69.18 6.55
CA GLU A 146 3.13 -70.10 6.12
C GLU A 146 3.31 -70.76 4.73
N ALA A 147 4.31 -70.40 3.90
CA ALA A 147 4.60 -71.16 2.66
C ALA A 147 6.02 -71.04 2.07
N ALA A 148 6.76 -72.15 2.07
CA ALA A 148 7.47 -72.58 0.85
C ALA A 148 6.44 -73.20 -0.12
N PRO A 149 6.65 -73.34 -1.45
CA PRO A 149 7.50 -72.64 -2.42
C PRO A 149 6.70 -72.05 -3.64
N SER A 150 7.33 -71.16 -4.42
CA SER A 150 7.02 -70.86 -5.84
C SER A 150 5.61 -70.36 -6.21
N THR A 151 5.41 -69.05 -6.17
CA THR A 151 4.25 -68.36 -6.80
C THR A 151 4.70 -67.44 -7.94
N MET A 152 5.27 -68.06 -8.99
CA MET A 152 5.31 -67.49 -10.34
C MET A 152 4.49 -68.41 -11.27
N THR A 153 3.22 -68.58 -10.93
CA THR A 153 2.22 -69.29 -11.75
C THR A 153 0.84 -68.74 -11.40
N LEU A 154 0.56 -67.53 -11.87
CA LEU A 154 -0.77 -66.95 -11.81
C LEU A 154 -1.03 -66.10 -13.05
N TRP A 155 -1.29 -66.79 -14.17
CA TRP A 155 -2.24 -66.43 -15.26
C TRP A 155 -1.81 -67.09 -16.58
N ASP A 156 -2.32 -68.30 -16.85
CA ASP A 156 -2.20 -68.97 -18.15
C ASP A 156 -3.58 -69.45 -18.63
N GLY A 157 -4.65 -68.73 -18.32
CA GLY A 157 -5.99 -69.24 -18.62
C GLY A 157 -7.16 -68.28 -18.51
N ALA A 158 -6.92 -66.98 -18.44
CA ALA A 158 -8.00 -66.04 -18.63
C ALA A 158 -7.81 -65.37 -20.00
N ASP A 159 -8.63 -65.85 -20.94
CA ASP A 159 -8.79 -65.27 -22.27
C ASP A 159 -9.19 -63.81 -22.10
N VAL A 160 -8.23 -62.91 -22.31
CA VAL A 160 -8.49 -61.49 -22.40
C VAL A 160 -9.38 -61.29 -23.64
N PRO A 161 -10.60 -60.71 -23.50
CA PRO A 161 -11.49 -60.50 -24.62
C PRO A 161 -10.75 -59.74 -25.72
N THR A 162 -10.73 -60.32 -26.92
CA THR A 162 -10.07 -59.67 -28.06
C THR A 162 -10.89 -58.46 -28.51
N ILE A 163 -10.27 -57.54 -29.24
CA ILE A 163 -10.97 -56.36 -29.81
C ILE A 163 -12.19 -56.80 -30.65
N VAL A 164 -12.14 -57.99 -31.26
CA VAL A 164 -13.25 -58.58 -32.01
C VAL A 164 -14.42 -58.94 -31.10
N ASP A 165 -14.16 -59.46 -29.89
CA ASP A 165 -15.22 -59.77 -28.91
C ASP A 165 -15.91 -58.49 -28.42
N LEU A 166 -15.13 -57.42 -28.20
CA LEU A 166 -15.67 -56.10 -27.81
C LEU A 166 -16.54 -55.48 -28.91
N LEU A 167 -16.11 -55.56 -30.18
CA LEU A 167 -16.90 -55.08 -31.32
C LEU A 167 -18.15 -55.92 -31.56
N SER A 168 -18.08 -57.24 -31.33
CA SER A 168 -19.24 -58.12 -31.45
C SER A 168 -20.30 -57.80 -30.39
N TRP A 169 -19.87 -57.43 -29.18
CA TRP A 169 -20.75 -57.01 -28.09
C TRP A 169 -21.41 -55.65 -28.39
N GLU A 170 -20.66 -54.69 -28.94
CA GLU A 170 -21.21 -53.41 -29.37
C GLU A 170 -22.25 -53.58 -30.50
N ALA A 171 -21.97 -54.45 -31.48
CA ALA A 171 -22.91 -54.77 -32.55
C ALA A 171 -24.17 -55.47 -32.03
N THR A 172 -24.05 -56.38 -31.05
CA THR A 172 -25.22 -57.02 -30.42
C THR A 172 -26.03 -56.05 -29.57
N ALA A 173 -25.36 -55.09 -28.90
CA ALA A 173 -26.05 -54.03 -28.17
C ALA A 173 -26.83 -53.11 -29.12
N ALA A 174 -26.24 -52.72 -30.25
CA ALA A 174 -26.89 -51.90 -31.27
C ALA A 174 -28.11 -52.59 -31.90
N ALA A 175 -27.98 -53.88 -32.25
CA ALA A 175 -29.10 -54.67 -32.77
C ALA A 175 -30.25 -54.79 -31.76
N ARG A 176 -29.94 -54.89 -30.46
CA ARG A 176 -30.97 -54.93 -29.40
C ARG A 176 -31.70 -53.61 -29.23
N ALA A 177 -31.00 -52.48 -29.39
CA ALA A 177 -31.61 -51.15 -29.35
C ALA A 177 -32.55 -50.96 -30.56
N GLN A 178 -32.11 -51.33 -31.76
CA GLN A 178 -32.92 -51.23 -32.97
C GLN A 178 -34.19 -52.10 -32.91
N ALA A 179 -34.08 -53.32 -32.38
CA ALA A 179 -35.25 -54.19 -32.17
C ALA A 179 -36.22 -53.63 -31.11
N ALA A 180 -35.74 -52.86 -30.13
CA ALA A 180 -36.58 -52.21 -29.16
C ALA A 180 -37.34 -51.00 -29.75
N ASP A 181 -36.69 -50.23 -30.62
CA ASP A 181 -37.32 -49.13 -31.37
C ASP A 181 -38.39 -49.68 -32.34
N GLU A 182 -38.09 -50.74 -33.09
CA GLU A 182 -39.05 -51.38 -34.00
C GLU A 182 -40.26 -51.97 -33.26
N ALA A 183 -40.05 -52.50 -32.04
CA ALA A 183 -41.15 -52.99 -31.21
C ALA A 183 -42.02 -51.84 -30.66
N ALA A 184 -41.41 -50.69 -30.32
CA ALA A 184 -42.14 -49.51 -29.87
C ALA A 184 -42.98 -48.88 -31.00
N ASP A 185 -42.45 -48.85 -32.22
CA ASP A 185 -43.18 -48.36 -33.40
C ASP A 185 -44.36 -49.29 -33.75
N ALA A 186 -44.18 -50.62 -33.66
CA ALA A 186 -45.27 -51.57 -33.88
C ALA A 186 -46.38 -51.48 -32.81
N GLU A 187 -46.02 -51.18 -31.55
CA GLU A 187 -46.98 -50.98 -30.47
C GLU A 187 -47.74 -49.64 -30.62
N ALA A 188 -47.11 -48.62 -31.21
CA ALA A 188 -47.75 -47.36 -31.57
C ALA A 188 -48.76 -47.55 -32.73
N GLU A 189 -48.41 -48.30 -33.77
CA GLU A 189 -49.33 -48.61 -34.87
C GLU A 189 -50.55 -49.45 -34.44
N ASP A 190 -50.38 -50.43 -33.54
CA ASP A 190 -51.52 -51.21 -32.99
C ASP A 190 -52.44 -50.36 -32.12
N LYS A 191 -51.88 -49.34 -31.44
CA LYS A 191 -52.67 -48.40 -30.64
C LYS A 191 -53.46 -47.43 -31.52
N ASP A 192 -52.85 -46.86 -32.55
CA ASP A 192 -53.55 -46.00 -33.52
C ASP A 192 -54.64 -46.77 -34.28
N ALA A 193 -54.41 -48.06 -34.58
CA ALA A 193 -55.42 -48.92 -35.19
C ALA A 193 -56.60 -49.23 -34.26
N LYS A 194 -56.37 -49.36 -32.95
CA LYS A 194 -57.44 -49.54 -31.94
C LYS A 194 -58.24 -48.27 -31.71
N ASP A 195 -57.57 -47.12 -31.61
CA ASP A 195 -58.22 -45.83 -31.42
C ASP A 195 -59.10 -45.47 -32.65
N ALA A 196 -58.69 -45.85 -33.87
CA ALA A 196 -59.50 -45.68 -35.08
C ALA A 196 -60.76 -46.57 -35.15
N VAL A 197 -60.79 -47.70 -34.43
CA VAL A 197 -61.97 -48.59 -34.35
C VAL A 197 -62.96 -48.09 -33.30
N GLU A 198 -62.51 -47.39 -32.26
CA GLU A 198 -63.35 -46.85 -31.19
C GLU A 198 -64.06 -45.53 -31.58
N GLU A 199 -63.56 -44.80 -32.59
CA GLU A 199 -64.14 -43.54 -33.07
C GLU A 199 -65.24 -43.67 -34.16
N LEU A 200 -65.62 -44.90 -34.55
CA LEU A 200 -66.77 -45.13 -35.45
C LEU A 200 -68.09 -44.94 -34.69
N PRO A 201 -68.93 -43.92 -35.03
CA PRO A 201 -70.18 -43.70 -34.31
C PRO A 201 -71.20 -44.79 -34.64
N GLU A 202 -71.73 -45.43 -33.59
CA GLU A 202 -72.92 -46.28 -33.65
C GLU A 202 -74.09 -45.52 -34.29
N ALA A 203 -74.34 -45.76 -35.58
CA ALA A 203 -75.56 -45.34 -36.25
C ALA A 203 -76.72 -46.20 -35.73
N LYS A 204 -77.46 -45.64 -34.76
CA LYS A 204 -78.72 -46.16 -34.24
C LYS A 204 -79.78 -46.30 -35.32
N GLU A 205 -80.51 -47.39 -35.20
CA GLU A 205 -81.71 -47.81 -35.93
C GLU A 205 -82.82 -46.74 -36.02
N ALA A 206 -83.48 -46.70 -37.19
CA ALA A 206 -84.90 -46.41 -37.36
C ALA A 206 -85.42 -47.09 -38.65
#